data_AF-A0A925P275-F1
#
_entry.id   AF-A0A925P275-F1
#
_cell.length_a   1.000
_cell.length_b   1.000
_cell.length_c   1.000
_cell.angle_alpha   90.00
_cell.angle_beta   90.00
_cell.angle_gamma   90.00
#
_symmetry.space_group_name_H-M   'P 1'
#
loop_
_entity.id
_entity.type
_entity.pdbx_description
1 polymer ?
#
loop_
_entity_poly.entity_id
_entity_poly.type
_entity_poly.pdbx_seq_one_letter_code
_entity_poly.pdbx_strand_id
1 'polypeptide(L)'
;MIKLFCLISFILLSFNLSAQKKDKVVMTIGGIPVTQEEFIFNYKKNNANVLEAGDKKTPSEYLDLYIKFKLKVLEAQHLGYDTVQSFIEELKGYRQELARPYLTDVSFNEEMVQTAYYRTRHERKASHLLVLV
;
A
#
# COMPACT_ATOMS: atom_id res chain seq x y z
N MET A 1 -8.17 -47.26 10.54
CA MET A 1 -7.45 -46.08 11.08
C MET A 1 -7.23 -45.00 10.02
N ILE A 2 -6.64 -45.29 8.85
CA ILE A 2 -6.44 -44.30 7.76
C ILE A 2 -7.74 -43.57 7.35
N LYS A 3 -8.86 -44.31 7.20
CA LYS A 3 -10.15 -43.71 6.80
C LYS A 3 -10.71 -42.73 7.84
N LEU A 4 -10.46 -42.98 9.12
CA LEU A 4 -10.88 -42.10 10.22
C LEU A 4 -10.01 -40.83 10.26
N PHE A 5 -8.71 -40.97 9.98
CA PHE A 5 -7.79 -39.85 9.89
C PHE A 5 -8.12 -38.91 8.71
N CYS A 6 -8.44 -39.47 7.53
CA CYS A 6 -8.88 -38.69 6.37
C CYS A 6 -10.20 -37.95 6.62
N LEU A 7 -11.15 -38.57 7.33
CA LEU A 7 -12.43 -37.94 7.68
C LEU A 7 -12.24 -36.74 8.62
N ILE A 8 -11.38 -36.87 9.63
CA ILE A 8 -11.07 -35.79 10.59
C ILE A 8 -10.36 -34.63 9.88
N SER A 9 -9.42 -34.92 8.97
CA SER A 9 -8.74 -33.91 8.16
C SER A 9 -9.71 -33.12 7.25
N PHE A 10 -10.71 -33.79 6.68
CA PHE A 10 -11.74 -33.15 5.83
C PHE A 10 -12.69 -32.25 6.64
N ILE A 11 -13.03 -32.64 7.88
CA ILE A 11 -13.83 -31.82 8.79
C ILE A 11 -13.07 -30.56 9.22
N LEU A 12 -11.77 -30.68 9.53
CA LEU A 12 -10.92 -29.54 9.91
C LEU A 12 -10.73 -28.53 8.76
N LEU A 13 -10.71 -28.99 7.50
CA LEU A 13 -10.65 -28.11 6.34
C LEU A 13 -11.97 -27.32 6.14
N SER A 14 -13.11 -27.96 6.43
CA SER A 14 -14.45 -27.36 6.28
C SER A 14 -14.72 -26.19 7.24
N PHE A 15 -14.06 -26.14 8.40
CA PHE A 15 -14.22 -25.04 9.36
C PHE A 15 -13.55 -23.71 8.94
N ASN A 16 -12.74 -23.70 7.89
CA ASN A 16 -12.09 -22.48 7.38
C ASN A 16 -12.96 -21.69 6.38
N LEU A 17 -14.15 -22.18 6.02
CA LEU A 17 -15.01 -21.54 5.00
C LEU A 17 -15.77 -20.29 5.51
N SER A 18 -15.81 -20.04 6.82
CA SER A 18 -16.60 -18.94 7.43
C SER A 18 -15.80 -17.66 7.73
N ALA A 19 -14.59 -17.49 7.18
CA ALA A 19 -13.75 -16.33 7.44
C ALA A 19 -14.07 -15.09 6.56
N GLN A 20 -15.04 -15.17 5.63
CA GLN A 20 -15.41 -14.02 4.80
C GLN A 20 -16.27 -13.05 5.63
N LYS A 21 -15.60 -12.11 6.31
CA LYS A 21 -16.25 -10.90 6.82
C LYS A 21 -16.95 -10.24 5.64
N LYS A 22 -18.29 -10.26 5.64
CA LYS A 22 -19.06 -9.49 4.67
C LYS A 22 -18.86 -8.02 5.02
N ASP A 23 -18.13 -7.32 4.16
CA ASP A 23 -17.96 -5.88 4.33
C ASP A 23 -19.31 -5.19 4.25
N LYS A 24 -19.71 -4.61 5.38
CA LYS A 24 -20.98 -3.91 5.52
C LYS A 24 -20.95 -2.67 4.62
N VAL A 25 -21.84 -2.63 3.63
CA VAL A 25 -22.09 -1.41 2.84
C VAL A 25 -22.75 -0.38 3.76
N VAL A 26 -22.19 0.82 3.82
CA VAL A 26 -22.66 1.91 4.70
C VAL A 26 -23.35 3.03 3.93
N MET A 27 -23.03 3.18 2.64
CA MET A 27 -23.65 4.16 1.74
C MET A 27 -23.47 3.75 0.28
N THR A 28 -24.22 4.38 -0.62
CA THR A 28 -24.07 4.24 -2.07
C THR A 28 -23.92 5.63 -2.68
N ILE A 29 -22.90 5.84 -3.51
CA ILE A 29 -22.62 7.13 -4.15
C ILE A 29 -22.55 6.92 -5.66
N GLY A 30 -23.44 7.58 -6.42
CA GLY A 30 -23.50 7.44 -7.87
C GLY A 30 -23.69 5.99 -8.34
N GLY A 31 -24.46 5.19 -7.61
CA GLY A 31 -24.68 3.77 -7.89
C GLY A 31 -23.59 2.82 -7.41
N ILE A 32 -22.47 3.35 -6.88
CA ILE A 32 -21.35 2.53 -6.38
C ILE A 32 -21.50 2.32 -4.86
N PRO A 33 -21.53 1.07 -4.37
CA PRO A 33 -21.57 0.79 -2.95
C PRO A 33 -20.22 1.13 -2.29
N VAL A 34 -20.26 1.80 -1.14
CA VAL A 34 -19.09 2.10 -0.31
C VAL A 34 -19.17 1.28 0.96
N THR A 35 -18.11 0.52 1.23
CA THR A 35 -18.02 -0.33 2.43
C THR A 35 -17.58 0.48 3.64
N GLN A 36 -17.91 -0.05 4.83
CA GLN A 36 -17.44 0.52 6.09
C GLN A 36 -15.92 0.59 6.14
N GLU A 37 -15.23 -0.45 5.64
CA GLU A 37 -13.77 -0.51 5.62
C GLU A 37 -13.17 0.58 4.73
N GLU A 38 -13.68 0.73 3.51
CA GLU A 38 -13.24 1.77 2.57
C GLU A 38 -13.40 3.17 3.18
N PHE A 39 -14.57 3.46 3.76
CA PHE A 39 -14.83 4.76 4.36
C PHE A 39 -13.90 5.04 5.54
N ILE A 40 -13.76 4.08 6.46
CA ILE A 40 -12.89 4.21 7.64
C ILE A 40 -11.42 4.37 7.23
N PHE A 41 -10.97 3.61 6.24
CA PHE A 41 -9.61 3.70 5.72
C PHE A 41 -9.31 5.11 5.18
N ASN A 42 -10.17 5.63 4.30
CA ASN A 42 -10.00 6.96 3.72
C ASN A 42 -10.10 8.07 4.77
N TYR A 43 -11.06 7.97 5.70
CA TYR A 43 -11.20 8.88 6.83
C TYR A 43 -9.94 8.95 7.68
N LYS A 44 -9.41 7.79 8.10
CA LYS A 44 -8.19 7.71 8.92
C LYS A 44 -6.98 8.25 8.17
N LYS A 45 -6.82 7.87 6.89
CA LYS A 45 -5.72 8.35 6.03
C LYS A 45 -5.78 9.88 5.88
N ASN A 46 -6.96 10.44 5.63
CA ASN A 46 -7.13 11.89 5.53
C ASN A 46 -6.72 12.58 6.84
N ASN A 47 -7.26 12.13 7.97
CA ASN A 47 -6.96 12.74 9.27
C ASN A 47 -5.51 12.53 9.73
N ALA A 48 -4.82 11.48 9.27
CA ALA A 48 -3.40 11.28 9.54
C ALA A 48 -2.52 12.34 8.84
N ASN A 49 -2.98 12.92 7.73
CA ASN A 49 -2.28 13.97 7.01
C ASN A 49 -2.58 15.38 7.53
N VAL A 50 -3.54 15.53 8.46
CA VAL A 50 -3.89 16.81 9.07
C VAL A 50 -2.96 17.08 10.25
N LEU A 51 -2.18 18.17 10.15
CA LEU A 51 -1.15 18.55 11.11
C LEU A 51 -1.76 19.11 12.40
N GLU A 52 -2.76 19.98 12.28
CA GLU A 52 -3.41 20.61 13.43
C GLU A 52 -4.52 19.72 13.98
N ALA A 53 -4.49 19.43 15.29
CA ALA A 53 -5.49 18.56 15.90
C ALA A 53 -6.92 19.13 15.79
N GLY A 54 -7.06 20.46 15.79
CA GLY A 54 -8.35 21.14 15.66
C GLY A 54 -9.00 21.00 14.29
N ASP A 55 -8.22 20.71 13.25
CA ASP A 55 -8.71 20.56 11.88
C ASP A 55 -9.13 19.12 11.54
N LYS A 56 -8.84 18.17 12.45
CA LYS A 56 -9.25 16.77 12.28
C LYS A 56 -10.76 16.68 12.36
N LYS A 57 -11.36 16.25 11.24
CA LYS A 57 -12.80 16.09 11.14
C LYS A 57 -13.25 14.84 11.88
N THR A 58 -14.41 14.89 12.51
CA THR A 58 -15.14 13.69 12.94
C THR A 58 -15.63 12.90 11.72
N PRO A 59 -16.05 11.63 11.88
CA PRO A 59 -16.57 10.85 10.76
C PRO A 59 -17.77 11.52 10.08
N SER A 60 -18.63 12.20 10.86
CA SER A 60 -19.79 12.92 10.34
C SER A 60 -19.39 14.12 9.48
N GLU A 61 -18.42 14.93 9.93
CA GLU A 61 -17.94 16.10 9.18
C GLU A 61 -17.16 15.70 7.92
N TYR A 62 -16.45 14.57 7.96
CA TYR A 62 -15.73 14.05 6.80
C TYR A 62 -16.67 13.46 5.74
N LEU A 63 -17.86 13.01 6.13
CA LEU A 63 -18.81 12.33 5.23
C LEU A 63 -19.17 13.18 4.00
N ASP A 64 -19.52 14.45 4.21
CA ASP A 64 -19.89 15.36 3.11
C ASP A 64 -18.72 15.60 2.15
N LEU A 65 -17.50 15.79 2.69
CA LEU A 65 -16.29 15.92 1.88
C LEU A 65 -16.04 14.66 1.04
N TYR A 66 -16.18 13.49 1.66
CA TYR A 66 -16.00 12.21 1.00
C TYR A 66 -17.02 11.99 -0.13
N ILE A 67 -18.30 12.30 0.11
CA ILE A 67 -19.35 12.20 -0.91
C ILE A 67 -19.05 13.12 -2.09
N LYS A 68 -18.75 14.40 -1.82
CA LYS A 68 -18.39 15.37 -2.87
C LYS A 68 -17.17 14.93 -3.67
N PHE A 69 -16.15 14.41 -3.00
CA PHE A 69 -14.96 13.86 -3.64
C PHE A 69 -15.31 12.71 -4.60
N LYS A 70 -16.05 11.70 -4.13
CA LYS A 70 -16.44 10.54 -4.95
C LYS A 70 -17.31 10.94 -6.14
N LEU A 71 -18.26 11.86 -5.96
CA LEU A 71 -19.09 12.39 -7.05
C LEU A 71 -18.27 13.12 -8.11
N LYS A 72 -17.27 13.93 -7.71
CA LYS A 72 -16.36 14.61 -8.66
C LYS A 72 -15.53 13.61 -9.47
N VAL A 73 -15.04 12.54 -8.83
CA VAL A 73 -14.30 11.48 -9.51
C VAL A 73 -15.20 10.77 -10.54
N LEU A 74 -16.43 10.46 -10.17
CA LEU A 74 -17.37 9.81 -11.08
C LEU A 74 -17.70 10.67 -12.29
N GLU A 75 -17.93 11.97 -12.09
CA GLU A 75 -18.19 12.89 -13.19
C GLU A 75 -16.95 13.03 -14.09
N ALA A 76 -15.74 13.13 -13.52
CA ALA A 76 -14.51 13.17 -14.29
C ALA A 76 -14.32 11.91 -15.17
N GLN A 77 -14.64 10.73 -14.64
CA GLN A 77 -14.62 9.47 -15.39
C GLN A 77 -15.68 9.44 -16.49
N HIS A 78 -16.89 9.93 -16.20
CA HIS A 78 -17.96 10.01 -17.19
C HIS A 78 -17.59 10.95 -18.35
N LEU A 79 -16.87 12.04 -18.06
CA LEU A 79 -16.30 12.95 -19.06
C LEU A 79 -15.05 12.39 -19.77
N GLY A 80 -14.56 11.21 -19.38
CA GLY A 80 -13.41 10.55 -19.98
C GLY A 80 -12.05 11.17 -19.62
N TYR A 81 -11.96 11.94 -18.53
CA TYR A 81 -10.70 12.58 -18.12
C TYR A 81 -9.62 11.58 -17.72
N ASP A 82 -10.00 10.38 -17.30
CA ASP A 82 -9.10 9.26 -17.03
C ASP A 82 -8.48 8.64 -18.30
N THR A 83 -8.97 9.00 -19.48
CA THR A 83 -8.46 8.53 -20.79
C THR A 83 -7.57 9.54 -21.51
N VAL A 84 -7.45 10.75 -20.99
CA VAL A 84 -6.61 11.79 -21.57
C VAL A 84 -5.14 11.38 -21.48
N GLN A 85 -4.39 11.59 -22.57
CA GLN A 85 -3.00 11.16 -22.68
C GLN A 85 -2.11 11.65 -21.53
N SER A 86 -2.26 12.92 -21.13
CA SER A 86 -1.49 13.49 -20.02
C SER A 86 -1.75 12.78 -18.69
N PHE A 87 -3.00 12.40 -18.41
CA PHE A 87 -3.35 11.66 -17.21
C PHE A 87 -2.76 10.24 -17.23
N ILE A 88 -2.82 9.55 -18.38
CA ILE A 88 -2.25 8.21 -18.55
C ILE A 88 -0.73 8.23 -18.32
N GLU A 89 -0.03 9.22 -18.86
CA GLU A 89 1.41 9.39 -18.69
C GLU A 89 1.79 9.68 -17.24
N GLU A 90 1.07 10.59 -16.58
CA GLU A 90 1.28 10.91 -15.16
C GLU A 90 1.03 9.69 -14.27
N LEU A 91 -0.09 8.98 -14.47
CA LEU A 91 -0.42 7.76 -13.73
C LEU A 91 0.64 6.67 -13.94
N LYS A 92 1.17 6.53 -15.16
CA LYS A 92 2.28 5.60 -15.44
C LYS A 92 3.53 5.99 -14.66
N GLY A 93 3.86 7.27 -14.58
CA GLY A 93 4.96 7.80 -13.78
C GLY A 93 4.84 7.42 -12.30
N TYR A 94 3.70 7.73 -11.67
CA TYR A 94 3.48 7.39 -10.25
C TYR A 94 3.57 5.89 -9.99
N ARG A 95 3.03 5.05 -10.90
CA ARG A 95 3.16 3.59 -10.79
C ARG A 95 4.60 3.13 -10.83
N GLN A 96 5.42 3.70 -11.71
CA GLN A 96 6.84 3.36 -11.80
C GLN A 96 7.58 3.75 -10.52
N GLU A 97 7.32 4.95 -9.97
CA GLU A 97 7.96 5.42 -8.74
C GLU A 97 7.59 4.55 -7.53
N LEU A 98 6.30 4.22 -7.37
CA LEU A 98 5.82 3.37 -6.28
C LEU A 98 6.30 1.92 -6.39
N ALA A 99 6.59 1.44 -7.61
CA ALA A 99 7.11 0.10 -7.84
C ALA A 99 8.61 -0.04 -7.53
N ARG A 100 9.40 1.05 -7.59
CA ARG A 100 10.87 1.00 -7.40
C ARG A 100 11.33 0.21 -6.18
N PRO A 101 10.74 0.39 -4.97
CA PRO A 101 11.18 -0.34 -3.78
C PRO A 101 10.95 -1.86 -3.88
N TYR A 102 9.96 -2.30 -4.67
CA TYR A 102 9.64 -3.72 -4.87
C TYR A 102 10.50 -4.39 -5.95
N LEU A 103 11.12 -3.60 -6.83
CA LEU A 103 11.99 -4.07 -7.90
C LEU A 103 13.48 -4.10 -7.49
N THR A 104 13.80 -3.61 -6.29
CA THR A 104 15.16 -3.59 -5.76
C THR A 104 15.32 -4.78 -4.82
N ASP A 105 16.37 -5.59 -5.02
CA ASP A 105 16.67 -6.69 -4.10
C ASP A 105 17.13 -6.14 -2.75
N VAL A 106 16.21 -6.13 -1.80
CA VAL A 106 16.42 -5.59 -0.46
C VAL A 106 17.50 -6.39 0.28
N SER A 107 17.62 -7.70 -0.02
CA SER A 107 18.58 -8.59 0.64
C SER A 107 20.03 -8.32 0.21
N PHE A 108 20.24 -8.01 -1.08
CA PHE A 108 21.55 -7.62 -1.61
C PHE A 108 22.06 -6.32 -0.96
N ASN A 109 21.16 -5.37 -0.69
CA ASN A 109 21.54 -4.10 -0.06
C ASN A 109 21.98 -4.26 1.40
N GLU A 110 21.36 -5.16 2.17
CA GLU A 110 21.77 -5.41 3.56
C GLU A 110 23.16 -6.06 3.65
N GLU A 111 23.47 -7.01 2.77
CA GLU A 111 24.79 -7.63 2.67
C GLU A 111 25.88 -6.59 2.34
N MET A 112 25.58 -5.68 1.41
CA MET A 112 26.48 -4.58 1.06
C MET A 112 26.71 -3.61 2.21
N VAL A 113 25.67 -3.27 2.98
CA VAL A 113 25.79 -2.44 4.18
C VAL A 113 26.67 -3.12 5.23
N GLN A 114 26.47 -4.41 5.49
CA GLN A 114 27.30 -5.18 6.43
C GLN A 114 28.76 -5.28 5.96
N THR A 115 28.96 -5.54 4.67
CA THR A 115 30.30 -5.63 4.06
C THR A 115 31.02 -4.29 4.14
N ALA A 116 30.35 -3.18 3.83
CA ALA A 116 30.91 -1.84 3.95
C ALA A 116 31.28 -1.53 5.41
N TYR A 117 30.37 -1.80 6.36
CA TYR A 117 30.65 -1.62 7.78
C TYR A 117 31.86 -2.44 8.26
N TYR A 118 31.93 -3.72 7.89
CA TYR A 118 33.06 -4.58 8.21
C TYR A 118 34.38 -4.05 7.63
N ARG A 119 34.38 -3.64 6.35
CA ARG A 119 35.55 -3.06 5.69
C ARG A 119 36.02 -1.78 6.37
N THR A 120 35.12 -0.86 6.70
CA THR A 120 35.45 0.38 7.43
C THR A 120 36.06 0.09 8.79
N ARG A 121 35.56 -0.92 9.52
CA ARG A 121 36.12 -1.34 10.82
C ARG A 121 37.54 -1.90 10.71
N HIS A 122 37.91 -2.47 9.57
CA HIS A 122 39.21 -3.11 9.35
C HIS A 122 40.12 -2.30 8.43
N GLU A 123 39.68 -1.11 8.01
CA GLU A 123 40.45 -0.22 7.17
C GLU A 123 41.73 0.22 7.91
N ARG A 124 42.87 0.10 7.23
CA ARG A 124 44.17 0.54 7.72
C ARG A 124 44.71 1.60 6.78
N LYS A 125 45.10 2.74 7.34
CA LYS A 125 45.74 3.81 6.58
C LYS A 125 47.17 3.40 6.24
N ALA A 126 47.46 3.20 4.96
CA ALA A 126 48.79 2.85 4.47
C ALA A 126 49.29 3.92 3.48
N SER A 127 50.61 4.06 3.38
CA SER A 127 51.29 4.92 2.41
C SER A 127 52.47 4.15 1.85
N HIS A 128 52.73 4.27 0.55
CA HIS A 128 53.82 3.56 -0.12
C HIS A 128 54.47 4.47 -1.16
N LEU A 129 55.77 4.26 -1.41
CA LEU A 129 56.52 4.88 -2.50
C LEU A 129 56.59 3.89 -3.65
N LEU A 130 55.96 4.24 -4.77
CA LEU A 130 56.01 3.46 -6.00
C LEU A 130 57.33 3.76 -6.72
N VAL A 131 58.10 2.73 -7.06
CA VAL A 131 59.33 2.86 -7.87
C VAL A 131 59.10 2.14 -9.19
N LEU A 132 59.41 2.82 -10.30
CA LEU A 132 59.38 2.23 -11.64
C LEU A 132 60.72 1.53 -11.90
N VAL A 133 60.66 0.31 -12.43
CA VAL A 133 61.82 -0.44 -12.93
C VAL A 133 61.97 -0.19 -14.43
#